data_AF-A0A2S2DL81-F1
#
_entry.id   AF-A0A2S2DL81-F1
#
_cell.length_a   1.000
_cell.length_b   1.000
_cell.length_c   1.000
_cell.angle_alpha   90.00
_cell.angle_beta   90.00
_cell.angle_gamma   90.00
#
_symmetry.space_group_name_H-M   'P 1'
#
loop_
_entity.id
_entity.type
_entity.pdbx_description
1 polymer ?
#
loop_
_entity_poly.entity_id
_entity_poly.type
_entity_poly.pdbx_seq_one_letter_code
_entity_poly.pdbx_strand_id
1 'polypeptide(L)'
;MTGNARAEQQITVNDIEVGMRVYEALAHHARTGQGAPIGYKDLLTLARSLHPKDAVLGRAVPIGIGMKLRFVDAFCAAHAWPRLSSLAVGQDSMLPARGYDGDWEADRRAAAAFDWSGADAQMPAFASAQRAAVPARLKPRKERPADVSWYAYFCSHRKACEWIGQEDKHEIINLIMAGLDPETALGRVKAARAEAAGPTEAV
;
A
#
# COMPACT_ATOMS: atom_id res chain seq x y z
N MET A 1 2.80 19.60 -17.16
CA MET A 1 3.98 18.71 -17.28
C MET A 1 3.67 17.43 -16.52
N THR A 2 3.08 16.43 -17.18
CA THR A 2 2.89 15.11 -16.59
C THR A 2 4.22 14.37 -16.66
N GLY A 3 5.01 14.45 -15.59
CA GLY A 3 6.16 13.57 -15.44
C GLY A 3 5.67 12.14 -15.55
N ASN A 4 6.28 11.34 -16.43
CA ASN A 4 6.03 9.90 -16.51
C ASN A 4 6.39 9.29 -15.15
N ALA A 5 5.41 9.19 -14.25
CA ALA A 5 5.54 8.30 -13.11
C ALA A 5 5.87 6.91 -13.68
N ARG A 6 6.93 6.28 -13.16
CA ARG A 6 7.30 4.92 -13.58
C ARG A 6 6.05 4.04 -13.47
N ALA A 7 5.84 3.13 -14.42
CA ALA A 7 4.65 2.27 -14.43
C ALA A 7 4.43 1.54 -13.08
N GLU A 8 5.51 1.26 -12.37
CA GLU A 8 5.56 0.66 -11.03
C GLU A 8 4.93 1.55 -9.93
N GLN A 9 4.88 2.86 -10.14
CA GLN A 9 4.33 3.85 -9.20
C GLN A 9 2.88 4.26 -9.55
N GLN A 10 2.29 3.64 -10.55
CA GLN A 10 0.93 3.93 -10.97
C GLN A 10 -0.07 3.37 -9.94
N ILE A 11 -0.93 4.23 -9.36
CA ILE A 11 -2.00 3.79 -8.46
C ILE A 11 -3.00 2.92 -9.23
N THR A 12 -3.37 1.79 -8.64
CA THR A 12 -4.36 0.84 -9.15
C THR A 12 -5.63 0.89 -8.32
N VAL A 13 -6.71 0.29 -8.82
CA VAL A 13 -7.95 0.14 -8.03
C VAL A 13 -7.69 -0.62 -6.73
N ASN A 14 -6.82 -1.63 -6.73
CA ASN A 14 -6.47 -2.39 -5.52
C ASN A 14 -5.81 -1.48 -4.45
N ASP A 15 -4.95 -0.55 -4.85
CA ASP A 15 -4.31 0.39 -3.92
C ASP A 15 -5.33 1.34 -3.30
N ILE A 16 -6.35 1.75 -4.07
CA ILE A 16 -7.43 2.60 -3.59
C ILE A 16 -8.30 1.84 -2.60
N GLU A 17 -8.83 0.66 -2.97
CA GLU A 17 -9.74 -0.09 -2.10
C GLU A 17 -9.09 -0.48 -0.78
N VAL A 18 -7.85 -0.98 -0.82
CA VAL A 18 -7.14 -1.31 0.42
C VAL A 18 -6.65 -0.05 1.13
N GLY A 19 -6.23 0.98 0.39
CA GLY A 19 -5.81 2.27 0.94
C GLY A 19 -6.90 2.95 1.77
N MET A 20 -8.17 2.86 1.35
CA MET A 20 -9.32 3.32 2.14
C MET A 20 -9.39 2.61 3.49
N ARG A 21 -9.27 1.27 3.52
CA ARG A 21 -9.31 0.48 4.77
C ARG A 21 -8.09 0.72 5.65
N VAL A 22 -6.94 0.91 5.03
CA VAL A 22 -5.69 1.26 5.72
C VAL A 22 -5.83 2.64 6.38
N TYR A 23 -6.43 3.61 5.69
CA TYR A 23 -6.76 4.90 6.30
C TYR A 23 -7.69 4.74 7.51
N GLU A 24 -8.78 3.98 7.38
CA GLU A 24 -9.74 3.75 8.49
C GLU A 24 -9.03 3.14 9.72
N ALA A 25 -8.15 2.17 9.48
CA ALA A 25 -7.34 1.55 10.53
C ALA A 25 -6.33 2.51 11.16
N LEU A 26 -5.64 3.33 10.36
CA LEU A 26 -4.70 4.34 10.87
C LEU A 26 -5.41 5.42 11.68
N ALA A 27 -6.56 5.91 11.22
CA ALA A 27 -7.34 6.91 11.92
C ALA A 27 -7.89 6.34 13.24
N HIS A 28 -8.33 5.08 13.24
CA HIS A 28 -8.68 4.36 14.46
C HIS A 28 -7.49 4.28 15.43
N HIS A 29 -6.33 3.84 14.93
CA HIS A 29 -5.11 3.72 15.72
C HIS A 29 -4.60 5.06 16.26
N ALA A 30 -4.71 6.14 15.50
CA ALA A 30 -4.36 7.48 15.96
C ALA A 30 -5.18 7.89 17.20
N ARG A 31 -6.48 7.58 17.20
CA ARG A 31 -7.40 7.90 18.30
C ARG A 31 -7.17 7.07 19.56
N THR A 32 -6.81 5.80 19.41
CA THR A 32 -6.71 4.85 20.54
C THR A 32 -5.28 4.62 21.02
N GLY A 33 -4.30 4.76 20.14
CA GLY A 33 -2.89 4.42 20.36
C GLY A 33 -1.98 5.58 20.77
N GLN A 34 -2.52 6.78 21.00
CA GLN A 34 -1.78 7.96 21.47
C GLN A 34 -0.52 8.29 20.62
N GLY A 35 -0.57 8.01 19.32
CA GLY A 35 0.54 8.24 18.39
C GLY A 35 1.64 7.19 18.38
N ALA A 36 1.49 6.06 19.06
CA ALA A 36 2.40 4.94 18.94
C ALA A 36 2.49 4.47 17.47
N PRO A 37 3.68 4.13 16.94
CA PRO A 37 3.79 3.56 15.61
C PRO A 37 3.13 2.16 15.55
N ILE A 38 2.66 1.77 14.37
CA ILE A 38 2.05 0.46 14.09
C ILE A 38 2.79 -0.21 12.93
N GLY A 39 3.20 -1.47 13.12
CA GLY A 39 3.86 -2.26 12.09
C GLY A 39 2.91 -2.59 10.92
N TYR A 40 3.43 -2.72 9.70
CA TYR A 40 2.60 -2.98 8.51
C TYR A 40 1.70 -4.22 8.63
N LYS A 41 2.19 -5.28 9.27
CA LYS A 41 1.40 -6.50 9.47
C LYS A 41 0.28 -6.29 10.47
N ASP A 42 0.57 -5.58 11.56
CA ASP A 42 -0.42 -5.25 12.60
C ASP A 42 -1.46 -4.27 12.06
N LEU A 43 -1.06 -3.32 11.21
CA LEU A 43 -1.96 -2.39 10.54
C LEU A 43 -2.96 -3.12 9.63
N LEU A 44 -2.50 -4.07 8.81
CA LEU A 44 -3.39 -4.88 8.00
C LEU A 44 -4.28 -5.77 8.87
N THR A 45 -3.80 -6.26 10.00
CA THR A 45 -4.58 -7.04 10.96
C THR A 45 -5.70 -6.19 11.57
N LEU A 46 -5.38 -4.96 12.00
CA LEU A 46 -6.35 -3.99 12.51
C LEU A 46 -7.40 -3.68 11.43
N ALA A 47 -6.98 -3.34 10.21
CA ALA A 47 -7.90 -3.09 9.11
C ALA A 47 -8.86 -4.28 8.88
N ARG A 48 -8.36 -5.52 8.92
CA ARG A 48 -9.19 -6.73 8.77
C ARG A 48 -10.18 -6.92 9.90
N SER A 49 -9.82 -6.56 11.14
CA SER A 49 -10.76 -6.60 12.27
C SER A 49 -11.90 -5.60 12.12
N LEU A 50 -11.63 -4.43 11.52
CA LEU A 50 -12.63 -3.42 11.22
C LEU A 50 -13.50 -3.81 10.01
N HIS A 51 -12.96 -4.61 9.09
CA HIS A 51 -13.62 -5.03 7.85
C HIS A 51 -13.52 -6.54 7.59
N PRO A 52 -14.11 -7.40 8.44
CA PRO A 52 -13.88 -8.85 8.39
C PRO A 52 -14.42 -9.56 7.14
N LYS A 53 -15.31 -8.90 6.38
CA LYS A 53 -15.93 -9.44 5.16
C LYS A 53 -15.35 -8.85 3.87
N ASP A 54 -14.34 -7.99 3.97
CA ASP A 54 -13.72 -7.36 2.80
C ASP A 54 -12.71 -8.33 2.16
N ALA A 55 -13.10 -8.95 1.06
CA ALA A 55 -12.26 -9.94 0.37
C ALA A 55 -11.01 -9.32 -0.28
N VAL A 56 -11.03 -8.04 -0.65
CA VAL A 56 -9.88 -7.36 -1.26
C VAL A 56 -8.82 -7.12 -0.18
N LEU A 57 -9.23 -6.55 0.95
CA LEU A 57 -8.40 -6.44 2.13
C LEU A 57 -7.95 -7.83 2.65
N GLY A 58 -8.82 -8.82 2.54
CA GLY A 58 -8.57 -10.23 2.88
C GLY A 58 -7.34 -10.83 2.18
N ARG A 59 -6.97 -10.32 1.01
CA ARG A 59 -5.78 -10.76 0.25
C ARG A 59 -4.58 -9.82 0.37
N ALA A 60 -4.74 -8.66 0.99
CA ALA A 60 -3.65 -7.69 1.14
C ALA A 60 -2.53 -8.26 2.01
N VAL A 61 -1.30 -8.15 1.53
CA VAL A 61 -0.08 -8.56 2.25
C VAL A 61 0.75 -7.32 2.59
N PRO A 62 1.68 -7.40 3.57
CA PRO A 62 2.52 -6.26 3.94
C PRO A 62 3.39 -5.76 2.78
N ILE A 63 3.88 -6.67 1.93
CA ILE A 63 4.62 -6.30 0.74
C ILE A 63 3.71 -5.50 -0.22
N GLY A 64 4.17 -4.32 -0.65
CA GLY A 64 3.37 -3.41 -1.48
C GLY A 64 2.45 -2.45 -0.70
N ILE A 65 2.43 -2.49 0.64
CA ILE A 65 1.64 -1.56 1.47
C ILE A 65 2.01 -0.09 1.22
N GLY A 66 3.25 0.21 0.82
CA GLY A 66 3.71 1.57 0.54
C GLY A 66 2.84 2.31 -0.48
N MET A 67 2.33 1.63 -1.51
CA MET A 67 1.44 2.25 -2.49
C MET A 67 0.03 2.54 -1.95
N LYS A 68 -0.41 1.76 -0.96
CA LYS A 68 -1.67 1.93 -0.23
C LYS A 68 -1.53 3.11 0.75
N LEU A 69 -0.38 3.23 1.40
CA LEU A 69 -0.02 4.40 2.23
C LEU A 69 0.12 5.67 1.38
N ARG A 70 0.66 5.58 0.16
CA ARG A 70 0.72 6.72 -0.77
C ARG A 70 -0.67 7.25 -1.15
N PHE A 71 -1.67 6.38 -1.24
CA PHE A 71 -3.07 6.82 -1.40
C PHE A 71 -3.55 7.60 -0.16
N VAL A 72 -3.22 7.12 1.05
CA VAL A 72 -3.53 7.84 2.31
C VAL A 72 -2.83 9.20 2.35
N ASP A 73 -1.56 9.27 1.94
CA ASP A 73 -0.82 10.54 1.89
C ASP A 73 -1.43 11.53 0.92
N ALA A 74 -1.84 11.06 -0.26
CA ALA A 74 -2.52 11.90 -1.25
C ALA A 74 -3.86 12.42 -0.71
N PHE A 75 -4.59 11.61 0.07
CA PHE A 75 -5.81 12.04 0.74
C PHE A 75 -5.52 13.13 1.79
N CYS A 76 -4.60 12.88 2.72
CA CYS A 76 -4.21 13.87 3.73
C CYS A 76 -3.74 15.18 3.08
N ALA A 77 -2.88 15.09 2.06
CA ALA A 77 -2.37 16.26 1.34
C ALA A 77 -3.46 17.07 0.64
N ALA A 78 -4.45 16.41 0.01
CA ALA A 78 -5.57 17.08 -0.65
C ALA A 78 -6.45 17.90 0.31
N HIS A 79 -6.41 17.58 1.60
CA HIS A 79 -7.17 18.27 2.65
C HIS A 79 -6.29 19.11 3.59
N ALA A 80 -4.99 19.24 3.30
CA ALA A 80 -4.00 19.92 4.15
C ALA A 80 -3.97 19.36 5.59
N TRP A 81 -4.15 18.05 5.74
CA TRP A 81 -4.10 17.34 7.02
C TRP A 81 -2.71 16.75 7.28
N PRO A 82 -2.36 16.48 8.55
CA PRO A 82 -1.12 15.80 8.89
C PRO A 82 -0.99 14.45 8.20
N ARG A 83 0.26 14.07 7.91
CA ARG A 83 0.58 12.82 7.22
C ARG A 83 0.28 11.62 8.10
N LEU A 84 -0.92 11.05 7.96
CA LEU A 84 -1.38 9.93 8.78
C LEU A 84 -0.55 8.65 8.57
N SER A 85 0.00 8.44 7.38
CA SER A 85 0.87 7.29 7.10
C SER A 85 2.15 7.27 7.95
N SER A 86 2.53 8.40 8.57
CA SER A 86 3.68 8.47 9.49
C SER A 86 3.56 7.54 10.70
N LEU A 87 2.34 7.11 11.05
CA LEU A 87 2.13 6.10 12.09
C LEU A 87 2.52 4.69 11.64
N ALA A 88 2.57 4.41 10.32
CA ALA A 88 2.87 3.10 9.77
C ALA A 88 4.39 2.89 9.59
N VAL A 89 4.93 1.83 10.17
CA VAL A 89 6.38 1.53 10.17
C VAL A 89 6.68 0.10 9.71
N GLY A 90 7.93 -0.14 9.32
CA GLY A 90 8.44 -1.48 9.10
C GLY A 90 8.38 -2.30 10.39
N GLN A 91 7.93 -3.56 10.31
CA GLN A 91 7.71 -4.41 11.49
C GLN A 91 9.00 -4.63 12.29
N ASP A 92 10.13 -4.84 11.59
CA ASP A 92 11.39 -5.21 12.23
C ASP A 92 12.17 -4.00 12.73
N SER A 93 12.13 -2.89 11.98
CA SER A 93 12.86 -1.66 12.33
C SER A 93 12.09 -0.76 13.28
N MET A 94 10.75 -0.84 13.30
CA MET A 94 9.86 0.15 13.91
C MET A 94 10.16 1.60 13.48
N LEU A 95 10.75 1.73 12.29
CA LEU A 95 11.10 2.98 11.63
C LEU A 95 10.29 3.15 10.34
N PRO A 96 10.13 4.38 9.85
CA PRO A 96 9.46 4.63 8.58
C PRO A 96 10.22 3.96 7.42
N ALA A 97 9.53 3.79 6.29
CA ALA A 97 10.16 3.25 5.08
C ALA A 97 11.36 4.11 4.64
N ARG A 98 12.35 3.50 3.98
CA ARG A 98 13.58 4.20 3.53
C ARG A 98 13.30 5.45 2.68
N GLY A 99 12.21 5.46 1.93
CA GLY A 99 11.80 6.57 1.07
C GLY A 99 11.06 7.70 1.79
N TYR A 100 10.90 7.64 3.12
CA TYR A 100 10.22 8.67 3.88
C TYR A 100 11.00 9.98 3.86
N ASP A 101 10.33 11.07 3.49
CA ASP A 101 10.87 12.41 3.45
C ASP A 101 10.35 13.27 4.61
N GLY A 102 11.21 14.12 5.16
CA GLY A 102 10.84 15.05 6.24
C GLY A 102 11.09 14.50 7.65
N ASP A 103 10.55 15.21 8.65
CA ASP A 103 10.69 14.88 10.07
C ASP A 103 9.57 13.91 10.50
N TRP A 104 9.90 12.62 10.48
CA TRP A 104 8.98 11.56 10.86
C TRP A 104 8.41 11.71 12.28
N GLU A 105 9.22 12.16 13.24
CA GLU A 105 8.74 12.30 14.62
C GLU A 105 7.78 13.48 14.77
N ALA A 106 8.01 14.57 14.04
CA ALA A 106 7.08 15.69 13.98
C ALA A 106 5.76 15.29 13.31
N ASP A 107 5.82 14.61 12.16
CA ASP A 107 4.64 14.15 11.43
C ASP A 107 3.82 13.15 12.25
N ARG A 108 4.48 12.20 12.93
CA ARG A 108 3.83 11.22 13.83
C ARG A 108 3.08 11.91 14.98
N ARG A 109 3.71 12.91 15.60
CA ARG A 109 3.08 13.71 16.67
C ARG A 109 1.91 14.53 16.15
N ALA A 110 2.05 15.15 14.97
CA ALA A 110 0.97 15.91 14.35
C ALA A 110 -0.23 15.02 14.00
N ALA A 111 0.01 13.83 13.43
CA ALA A 111 -1.04 12.86 13.15
C ALA A 111 -1.76 12.37 14.42
N ALA A 112 -1.03 12.20 15.53
CA ALA A 112 -1.60 11.79 16.81
C ALA A 112 -2.45 12.89 17.48
N ALA A 113 -2.08 14.16 17.29
CA ALA A 113 -2.79 15.30 17.88
C ALA A 113 -4.00 15.76 17.06
N PHE A 114 -4.12 15.32 15.81
CA PHE A 114 -5.20 15.71 14.91
C PHE A 114 -6.52 14.99 15.25
N ASP A 115 -7.63 15.71 15.14
CA ASP A 115 -8.97 15.14 15.31
C ASP A 115 -9.47 14.47 14.02
N TRP A 116 -9.40 13.14 14.00
CA TRP A 116 -9.84 12.33 12.87
C TRP A 116 -11.36 12.06 12.82
N SER A 117 -12.14 12.50 13.81
CA SER A 117 -13.56 12.10 13.96
C SER A 117 -14.47 12.48 12.78
N GLY A 118 -14.15 13.56 12.07
CA GLY A 118 -14.92 14.04 10.90
C GLY A 118 -14.25 13.79 9.54
N ALA A 119 -13.01 13.30 9.52
CA ALA A 119 -12.21 13.17 8.30
C ALA A 119 -12.77 12.11 7.33
N ASP A 120 -13.37 11.04 7.87
CA ASP A 120 -13.91 9.91 7.10
C ASP A 120 -14.99 10.33 6.09
N ALA A 121 -15.71 11.43 6.36
CA ALA A 121 -16.76 11.95 5.49
C ALA A 121 -16.24 12.40 4.10
N GLN A 122 -14.95 12.75 4.00
CA GLN A 122 -14.34 13.18 2.73
C GLN A 122 -13.87 12.02 1.85
N MET A 123 -13.68 10.83 2.44
CA MET A 123 -13.06 9.69 1.77
C MET A 123 -13.84 9.19 0.54
N PRO A 124 -15.18 9.05 0.56
CA PRO A 124 -15.91 8.53 -0.61
C PRO A 124 -15.74 9.39 -1.86
N ALA A 125 -15.77 10.72 -1.71
CA ALA A 125 -15.58 11.66 -2.81
C ALA A 125 -14.15 11.60 -3.36
N PHE A 126 -13.15 11.59 -2.47
CA PHE A 126 -11.75 11.46 -2.87
C PHE A 126 -11.47 10.15 -3.59
N ALA A 127 -11.92 9.01 -3.03
CA ALA A 127 -11.73 7.69 -3.63
C ALA A 127 -12.42 7.58 -5.00
N SER A 128 -13.60 8.18 -5.17
CA SER A 128 -14.28 8.26 -6.48
C SER A 128 -13.43 8.98 -7.52
N ALA A 129 -12.87 10.14 -7.16
CA ALA A 129 -11.97 10.89 -8.04
C ALA A 129 -10.70 10.09 -8.39
N GLN A 130 -10.09 9.41 -7.41
CA GLN A 130 -8.91 8.56 -7.65
C GLN A 130 -9.24 7.38 -8.56
N ARG A 131 -10.39 6.73 -8.40
CA ARG A 131 -10.83 5.64 -9.30
C ARG A 131 -11.00 6.13 -10.74
N ALA A 132 -11.59 7.32 -10.91
CA ALA A 132 -11.76 7.93 -12.24
C ALA A 132 -10.43 8.28 -12.91
N ALA A 133 -9.38 8.55 -12.12
CA ALA A 133 -8.03 8.81 -12.62
C ALA A 133 -7.24 7.54 -12.98
N VAL A 134 -7.69 6.34 -12.57
CA VAL A 134 -7.04 5.08 -12.94
C VAL A 134 -7.19 4.86 -14.45
N PRO A 135 -6.09 4.68 -15.20
CA PRO A 135 -6.15 4.44 -16.63
C PRO A 135 -6.99 3.22 -17.01
N ALA A 136 -7.89 3.40 -17.97
CA ALA A 136 -8.83 2.37 -18.43
C ALA A 136 -8.17 1.05 -18.90
N ARG A 137 -6.88 1.10 -19.27
CA ARG A 137 -6.08 -0.09 -19.61
C ARG A 137 -5.88 -1.06 -18.43
N LEU A 138 -5.95 -0.57 -17.18
CA LEU A 138 -5.85 -1.37 -15.97
C LEU A 138 -7.19 -1.99 -15.60
N LYS A 139 -7.74 -2.79 -16.50
CA LYS A 139 -9.02 -3.46 -16.28
C LYS A 139 -8.87 -4.58 -15.24
N PRO A 140 -9.70 -4.61 -14.18
CA PRO A 140 -9.65 -5.67 -13.20
C PRO A 140 -9.83 -7.07 -13.81
N ARG A 141 -9.08 -8.04 -13.29
CA ARG A 141 -9.13 -9.45 -13.67
C ARG A 141 -9.53 -10.30 -12.47
N LYS A 142 -10.18 -11.43 -12.73
CA LYS A 142 -10.42 -12.45 -11.70
C LYS A 142 -9.10 -13.08 -11.27
N GLU A 143 -9.08 -13.62 -10.06
CA GLU A 143 -7.89 -14.24 -9.45
C GLU A 143 -7.35 -15.41 -10.28
N ARG A 144 -8.22 -16.33 -10.72
CA ARG A 144 -7.76 -17.51 -11.48
C ARG A 144 -7.03 -17.13 -12.80
N PRO A 145 -7.57 -16.24 -13.66
CA PRO A 145 -6.82 -15.70 -14.79
C PRO A 145 -5.50 -15.01 -14.41
N ALA A 146 -5.45 -14.28 -13.29
CA ALA A 146 -4.23 -13.61 -12.83
C ALA A 146 -3.16 -14.63 -12.42
N ASP A 147 -3.53 -15.66 -11.66
CA ASP A 147 -2.64 -16.76 -11.27
C ASP A 147 -2.11 -17.55 -12.48
N VAL A 148 -2.96 -17.83 -13.47
CA VAL A 148 -2.52 -18.47 -14.74
C VAL A 148 -1.55 -17.58 -15.50
N SER A 149 -1.82 -16.28 -15.59
CA SER A 149 -0.93 -15.32 -16.25
C SER A 149 0.42 -15.22 -15.54
N TRP A 150 0.42 -15.23 -14.20
CA TRP A 150 1.64 -15.25 -13.40
C TRP A 150 2.42 -16.54 -13.61
N TYR A 151 1.77 -17.70 -13.58
CA TYR A 151 2.42 -19.00 -13.76
C TYR A 151 3.10 -19.13 -15.13
N ALA A 152 2.45 -18.65 -16.19
CA ALA A 152 3.03 -18.62 -17.52
C ALA A 152 4.31 -17.76 -17.57
N TYR A 153 4.27 -16.58 -16.97
CA TYR A 153 5.44 -15.70 -16.85
C TYR A 153 6.57 -16.32 -16.00
N PHE A 154 6.21 -16.92 -14.86
CA PHE A 154 7.16 -17.59 -13.98
C PHE A 154 7.89 -18.74 -14.70
N CYS A 155 7.19 -19.55 -15.48
CA CYS A 155 7.80 -20.65 -16.23
C CYS A 155 8.84 -20.17 -17.26
N SER A 156 8.60 -19.03 -17.91
CA SER A 156 9.54 -18.45 -18.88
C SER A 156 10.66 -17.63 -18.25
N HIS A 157 10.53 -17.22 -16.98
CA HIS A 157 11.49 -16.34 -16.29
C HIS A 157 11.99 -16.90 -14.96
N ARG A 158 12.05 -18.23 -14.80
CA ARG A 158 12.33 -18.89 -13.51
C ARG A 158 13.49 -18.27 -12.73
N LYS A 159 14.62 -18.02 -13.40
CA LYS A 159 15.81 -17.42 -12.79
C LYS A 159 15.57 -16.04 -12.19
N ALA A 160 14.77 -15.20 -12.86
CA ALA A 160 14.42 -13.86 -12.36
C ALA A 160 13.45 -13.92 -11.16
N CYS A 161 12.81 -15.06 -10.93
CA CYS A 161 11.78 -15.29 -9.92
C CYS A 161 12.25 -16.14 -8.73
N GLU A 162 13.53 -16.54 -8.66
CA GLU A 162 14.06 -17.43 -7.60
C GLU A 162 13.93 -16.86 -6.18
N TRP A 163 13.90 -15.54 -6.04
CA TRP A 163 13.82 -14.84 -4.75
C TRP A 163 12.39 -14.70 -4.19
N ILE A 164 11.37 -15.02 -4.98
CA ILE A 164 9.96 -14.73 -4.69
C ILE A 164 9.45 -15.67 -3.59
N GLY A 165 9.05 -15.08 -2.46
CA GLY A 165 8.36 -15.76 -1.38
C GLY A 165 6.84 -15.85 -1.59
N GLN A 166 6.13 -16.41 -0.61
CA GLN A 166 4.68 -16.56 -0.66
C GLN A 166 3.95 -15.20 -0.69
N GLU A 167 4.36 -14.25 0.16
CA GLU A 167 3.77 -12.91 0.19
C GLU A 167 4.04 -12.13 -1.10
N ASP A 168 5.26 -12.23 -1.64
CA ASP A 168 5.64 -11.64 -2.93
C ASP A 168 4.71 -12.14 -4.05
N LYS A 169 4.50 -13.47 -4.11
CA LYS A 169 3.56 -14.07 -5.07
C LYS A 169 2.15 -13.54 -4.89
N HIS A 170 1.65 -13.44 -3.66
CA HIS A 170 0.31 -12.93 -3.39
C HIS A 170 0.13 -11.49 -3.89
N GLU A 171 1.10 -10.61 -3.63
CA GLU A 171 0.99 -9.22 -4.13
C GLU A 171 1.12 -9.14 -5.65
N ILE A 172 2.00 -9.94 -6.27
CA ILE A 172 2.07 -10.02 -7.74
C ILE A 172 0.70 -10.40 -8.31
N ILE A 173 0.02 -11.39 -7.74
CA ILE A 173 -1.32 -11.79 -8.19
C ILE A 173 -2.33 -10.66 -7.96
N ASN A 174 -2.31 -9.98 -6.82
CA ASN A 174 -3.19 -8.82 -6.55
C ASN A 174 -2.99 -7.71 -7.59
N LEU A 175 -1.74 -7.43 -7.97
CA LEU A 175 -1.38 -6.43 -8.98
C LEU A 175 -1.85 -6.83 -10.38
N ILE A 176 -1.73 -8.10 -10.76
CA ILE A 176 -2.26 -8.61 -12.03
C ILE A 176 -3.79 -8.59 -12.03
N MET A 177 -4.43 -8.91 -10.90
CA MET A 177 -5.88 -8.74 -10.71
C MET A 177 -6.29 -7.27 -10.84
N ALA A 178 -5.42 -6.33 -10.46
CA ALA A 178 -5.64 -4.90 -10.65
C ALA A 178 -5.37 -4.43 -12.10
N GLY A 179 -5.03 -5.34 -13.01
CA GLY A 179 -4.90 -5.09 -14.45
C GLY A 179 -3.47 -4.91 -14.94
N LEU A 180 -2.46 -4.98 -14.07
CA LEU A 180 -1.06 -4.96 -14.49
C LEU A 180 -0.67 -6.24 -15.24
N ASP A 181 0.31 -6.13 -16.13
CA ASP A 181 0.97 -7.28 -16.72
C ASP A 181 1.98 -7.90 -15.71
N PRO A 182 2.34 -9.19 -15.87
CA PRO A 182 3.22 -9.88 -14.93
C PRO A 182 4.60 -9.25 -14.74
N GLU A 183 5.18 -8.64 -15.79
CA GLU A 183 6.50 -8.02 -15.71
C GLU A 183 6.46 -6.74 -14.87
N THR A 184 5.48 -5.86 -15.13
CA THR A 184 5.26 -4.65 -14.32
C THR A 184 4.92 -5.00 -12.86
N ALA A 185 4.10 -6.04 -12.64
CA ALA A 185 3.76 -6.49 -11.29
C ALA A 185 5.00 -7.00 -10.53
N LEU A 186 5.87 -7.79 -11.19
CA LEU A 186 7.13 -8.25 -10.62
C LEU A 186 8.07 -7.08 -10.29
N GLY A 187 8.24 -6.13 -11.22
CA GLY A 187 9.08 -4.94 -11.01
C GLY A 187 8.63 -4.14 -9.79
N ARG A 188 7.32 -3.97 -9.61
CA ARG A 188 6.75 -3.27 -8.46
C ARG A 188 6.97 -4.00 -7.14
N VAL A 189 6.82 -5.32 -7.08
CA VAL A 189 7.11 -6.09 -5.85
C VAL A 189 8.59 -6.07 -5.52
N LYS A 190 9.46 -6.13 -6.53
CA LYS A 190 10.92 -5.99 -6.34
C LYS A 190 11.28 -4.62 -5.75
N ALA A 191 10.67 -3.54 -6.26
CA ALA A 191 10.85 -2.20 -5.69
C ALA A 191 10.37 -2.13 -4.24
N ALA A 192 9.19 -2.69 -3.92
CA ALA A 192 8.66 -2.72 -2.56
C ALA A 192 9.57 -3.50 -1.59
N ARG A 193 10.20 -4.60 -2.02
CA ARG A 193 11.17 -5.32 -1.17
C ARG A 193 12.42 -4.51 -0.91
N ALA A 194 12.92 -3.81 -1.92
CA ALA A 194 14.10 -2.95 -1.76
C ALA A 194 13.84 -1.79 -0.78
N GLU A 195 12.60 -1.29 -0.72
CA GLU A 195 12.18 -0.28 0.26
C GLU A 195 12.05 -0.86 1.68
N ALA A 196 11.60 -2.11 1.81
CA ALA A 196 11.39 -2.77 3.10
C ALA A 196 12.67 -3.30 3.75
N ALA A 197 13.70 -3.68 2.98
CA ALA A 197 14.87 -4.41 3.48
C ALA A 197 15.87 -3.58 4.34
N GLY A 198 15.70 -2.26 4.50
CA GLY A 198 16.61 -1.43 5.30
C GLY A 198 18.07 -1.42 4.78
N PRO A 199 19.00 -0.68 5.41
CA PRO A 199 20.42 -0.77 5.07
C PRO A 199 20.97 -2.14 5.46
N THR A 200 21.60 -2.83 4.50
CA THR A 200 22.56 -3.88 4.83
C THR A 200 23.71 -3.20 5.56
N GLU A 201 23.87 -3.44 6.86
CA GLU A 201 25.12 -3.11 7.53
C GLU A 201 26.24 -3.80 6.74
N ALA A 202 27.07 -2.99 6.09
CA ALA A 202 28.34 -3.46 5.58
C ALA A 202 29.18 -3.81 6.82
N VAL A 203 29.31 -5.11 7.07
CA VAL A 203 30.33 -5.66 7.97
C VAL A 203 31.71 -5.44 7.34
#